data_AF-A0A812WW36-F1
#
_entry.id   AF-A0A812WW36-F1
#
_cell.length_a   1.000
_cell.length_b   1.000
_cell.length_c   1.000
_cell.angle_alpha   90.00
_cell.angle_beta   90.00
_cell.angle_gamma   90.00
#
_symmetry.space_group_name_H-M   'P 1'
#
loop_
_entity.id
_entity.type
_entity.pdbx_description
1 polymer ?
#
loop_
_entity_poly.entity_id
_entity_poly.type
_entity_poly.pdbx_seq_one_letter_code
_entity_poly.pdbx_strand_id
1 'polypeptide(L)'
;APEACTVPPAWTAIADYVFYGIYVVELLLRVGVYGVLVFKSGWVKFDCFLVVTASCDMIIKAVDSTAVLDEFNIFMLVRMLRLARLARAVRLMVQFKTLWQLVQGLWHSKGTLLWTFLLISILMYVGAVMGMELIRLDPDLELDHPFNIAAGNHFRDFFDAVLTLLQVFSLDSIGIIYKPLIKHQFYLLLYFMSFLLLLSIALMNLVTAVMVNSSLDQATQDPAFGDKRELLVLPAELLFDAKALPLTDQNLRQGAAASLFRSCDAAFGFLLGAGSDGQDLRILGAWLRAVRKAQLWLPTGDVAAPLRCLAQYLEPLCSAALMAKAEASEVAQQLAKWRGAPKEAAALLGPLCSSLFQGDSSMEAELREDSLKSWLLPLLVDLAEDFWPRAAVGELDLDWELIARQAFALLGEAAQTWDGTHSVEEFDDVETTISVWQAFAETLHAAVRAADTFSLHDAGQAAAFQPPPEKRSRRANDRWQLSRHHLAQATSISSLFSLLLQTLLDCMRLPEFPEDEEALGMLQRARHEVEAALKPWAALLTNSETWIAELWEPLRRVEELLSGVKEEEGDFLTFQVARDIEVVIWFFGAFCASLPEGQPSHAAAEAASRAISSIAPQLAHLDAALPPWRA
;
A
#
# COMPACT_ATOMS: atom_id res chain seq x y z
N ALA A 1 -60.10 19.61 -8.44
CA ALA A 1 -60.84 18.39 -8.10
C ALA A 1 -60.20 17.80 -6.86
N PRO A 2 -60.88 17.74 -5.71
CA PRO A 2 -60.31 17.11 -4.53
C PRO A 2 -60.39 15.59 -4.67
N GLU A 3 -59.24 14.95 -4.48
CA GLU A 3 -59.06 13.64 -3.85
C GLU A 3 -59.86 12.44 -4.40
N ALA A 4 -59.33 11.83 -5.46
CA ALA A 4 -59.37 10.38 -5.57
C ALA A 4 -58.41 9.78 -4.53
N CYS A 5 -58.81 9.81 -3.25
CA CYS A 5 -58.15 9.01 -2.22
C CYS A 5 -58.48 7.56 -2.55
N THR A 6 -57.56 6.88 -3.25
CA THR A 6 -57.70 5.47 -3.61
C THR A 6 -57.80 4.66 -2.33
N VAL A 7 -59.01 4.20 -2.03
CA VAL A 7 -59.25 3.27 -0.93
C VAL A 7 -58.32 2.08 -1.16
N PRO A 8 -57.44 1.73 -0.20
CA PRO A 8 -56.47 0.68 -0.41
C PRO A 8 -57.20 -0.63 -0.75
N PRO A 9 -56.74 -1.37 -1.77
CA PRO A 9 -57.46 -2.54 -2.24
C PRO A 9 -57.52 -3.62 -1.14
N ALA A 10 -58.65 -4.33 -1.04
CA ALA A 10 -58.97 -5.21 0.08
C ALA A 10 -57.92 -6.29 0.38
N TRP A 11 -57.15 -6.71 -0.63
CA TRP A 11 -56.05 -7.68 -0.47
C TRP A 11 -54.94 -7.16 0.45
N THR A 12 -54.73 -5.84 0.53
CA THR A 12 -53.69 -5.23 1.41
C THR A 12 -54.03 -5.42 2.88
N ALA A 13 -55.31 -5.32 3.24
CA ALA A 13 -55.77 -5.58 4.61
C ALA A 13 -55.58 -7.06 4.97
N ILE A 14 -55.94 -7.97 4.06
CA ILE A 14 -55.76 -9.42 4.27
C ILE A 14 -54.27 -9.74 4.44
N ALA A 15 -53.40 -9.20 3.57
CA ALA A 15 -51.96 -9.38 3.68
C ALA A 15 -51.41 -8.85 5.01
N ASP A 16 -51.89 -7.69 5.49
CA ASP A 16 -51.48 -7.13 6.78
C ASP A 16 -51.81 -8.05 7.96
N TYR A 17 -52.98 -8.70 7.95
CA TYR A 17 -53.37 -9.69 8.96
C TYR A 17 -52.48 -10.94 8.90
N VAL A 18 -52.19 -11.43 7.69
CA VAL A 18 -51.32 -12.60 7.50
C VAL A 18 -49.89 -12.30 7.96
N PHE A 19 -49.30 -11.18 7.55
CA PHE A 19 -47.96 -10.77 7.98
C PHE A 19 -47.88 -10.54 9.49
N TYR A 20 -48.89 -9.92 10.08
CA TYR A 20 -48.97 -9.78 11.53
C TYR A 20 -48.98 -11.14 12.24
N GLY A 21 -49.81 -12.08 11.78
CA GLY A 21 -49.87 -13.44 12.34
C GLY A 21 -48.53 -14.17 12.26
N ILE A 22 -47.86 -14.08 11.10
CA ILE A 22 -46.50 -14.64 10.91
C ILE A 22 -45.51 -14.03 11.91
N TYR A 23 -45.51 -12.72 12.09
CA TYR A 23 -44.59 -12.05 13.02
C TYR A 23 -44.84 -12.39 14.49
N VAL A 24 -46.11 -12.55 14.88
CA VAL A 24 -46.46 -12.99 16.24
C VAL A 24 -45.94 -14.41 16.47
N VAL A 25 -46.18 -15.32 15.54
CA VAL A 25 -45.69 -16.71 15.64
C VAL A 25 -44.17 -16.76 15.67
N GLU A 26 -43.50 -16.02 14.80
CA GLU A 26 -42.04 -15.91 14.77
C GLU A 26 -41.47 -15.42 16.11
N LEU A 27 -42.05 -14.37 16.70
CA LEU A 27 -41.62 -13.83 17.99
C LEU A 27 -41.84 -14.84 19.13
N LEU A 28 -42.99 -15.51 19.15
CA LEU A 28 -43.30 -16.55 20.14
C LEU A 28 -42.35 -17.75 20.03
N LEU A 29 -42.02 -18.18 18.82
CA LEU A 29 -41.05 -19.26 18.59
C LEU A 29 -39.65 -18.86 19.08
N ARG A 30 -39.18 -17.64 18.78
CA ARG A 30 -37.88 -17.15 19.28
C ARG A 30 -37.85 -17.10 20.81
N VAL A 31 -38.90 -16.61 21.46
CA VAL A 31 -39.00 -16.59 22.92
C VAL A 31 -39.07 -18.02 23.49
N GLY A 32 -39.76 -18.94 22.81
CA GLY A 32 -39.86 -20.35 23.22
C GLY A 32 -38.52 -21.09 23.17
N VAL A 33 -37.69 -20.82 22.16
CA VAL A 33 -36.37 -21.46 21.99
C VAL A 33 -35.30 -20.83 22.90
N TYR A 34 -35.24 -19.50 22.97
CA TYR A 34 -34.15 -18.78 23.65
C TYR A 34 -34.53 -18.27 25.06
N GLY A 35 -35.79 -18.45 25.48
CA GLY A 35 -36.30 -17.98 26.77
C GLY A 35 -36.27 -16.45 26.93
N VAL A 36 -36.28 -15.99 28.18
CA VAL A 36 -36.31 -14.54 28.52
C VAL A 36 -35.00 -13.83 28.14
N LEU A 37 -33.91 -14.58 27.95
CA LEU A 37 -32.61 -14.04 27.53
C LEU A 37 -32.63 -13.38 26.15
N VAL A 38 -33.60 -13.73 25.29
CA VAL A 38 -33.73 -13.18 23.94
C VAL A 38 -33.99 -11.65 23.95
N PHE A 39 -34.59 -11.12 25.02
CA PHE A 39 -34.86 -9.69 25.18
C PHE A 39 -33.61 -8.85 25.45
N LYS A 40 -32.41 -9.42 25.57
CA LYS A 40 -31.17 -8.63 25.58
C LYS A 40 -30.85 -8.04 24.21
N SER A 41 -31.26 -8.69 23.11
CA SER A 41 -31.02 -8.20 21.76
C SER A 41 -31.91 -6.99 21.42
N GLY A 42 -31.31 -5.90 20.96
CA GLY A 42 -32.04 -4.69 20.54
C GLY A 42 -33.03 -4.96 19.39
N TRP A 43 -32.69 -5.90 18.50
CA TRP A 43 -33.55 -6.31 17.38
C TRP A 43 -34.82 -7.00 17.84
N VAL A 44 -34.74 -7.83 18.88
CA VAL A 44 -35.93 -8.52 19.40
C VAL A 44 -36.83 -7.57 20.19
N LYS A 45 -36.26 -6.56 20.87
CA LYS A 45 -37.04 -5.46 21.46
C LYS A 45 -37.78 -4.65 20.40
N PHE A 46 -37.09 -4.33 19.30
CA PHE A 46 -37.71 -3.65 18.15
C PHE A 46 -38.80 -4.52 17.51
N ASP A 47 -38.58 -5.83 17.40
CA ASP A 47 -39.57 -6.74 16.88
C ASP A 47 -40.82 -6.84 17.75
N CYS A 48 -40.62 -6.88 19.07
CA CYS A 48 -41.70 -6.81 20.05
C CYS A 48 -42.48 -5.49 19.93
N PHE A 49 -41.78 -4.36 19.78
CA PHE A 49 -42.41 -3.05 19.60
C PHE A 49 -43.28 -3.01 18.33
N LEU A 50 -42.81 -3.57 17.21
CA LEU A 50 -43.58 -3.65 15.96
C LEU A 50 -44.84 -4.51 16.11
N VAL A 51 -44.75 -5.62 16.85
CA VAL A 51 -45.90 -6.49 17.11
C VAL A 51 -46.91 -5.79 18.03
N VAL A 52 -46.47 -5.10 19.08
CA VAL A 52 -47.34 -4.35 20.00
C VAL A 52 -48.06 -3.22 19.27
N THR A 53 -47.33 -2.40 18.51
CA THR A 53 -47.93 -1.29 17.74
C THR A 53 -48.92 -1.79 16.69
N ALA A 54 -48.64 -2.92 16.03
CA ALA A 54 -49.57 -3.56 15.11
C ALA A 54 -50.82 -4.12 15.80
N SER A 55 -50.67 -4.67 17.00
CA SER A 55 -51.78 -5.16 17.82
C SER A 55 -52.69 -4.01 18.24
N CYS A 56 -52.11 -2.90 18.71
CA CYS A 56 -52.85 -1.69 19.04
C CYS A 56 -53.61 -1.13 17.82
N ASP A 57 -52.98 -1.07 16.65
CA ASP A 57 -53.63 -0.63 15.40
C ASP A 57 -54.84 -1.50 15.05
N MET A 58 -54.75 -2.82 15.22
CA MET A 58 -55.89 -3.74 14.98
C MET A 58 -57.00 -3.57 16.00
N ILE A 59 -56.68 -3.44 17.28
CA ILE A 59 -57.66 -3.23 18.35
C ILE A 59 -58.39 -1.91 18.12
N ILE A 60 -57.67 -0.85 17.77
CA ILE A 60 -58.31 0.45 17.50
C ILE A 60 -59.22 0.37 16.27
N LYS A 61 -58.79 -0.28 15.18
CA LYS A 61 -59.66 -0.51 14.00
C LYS A 61 -60.91 -1.34 14.34
N ALA A 62 -60.79 -2.30 15.25
CA ALA A 62 -61.93 -3.11 15.70
C ALA A 62 -62.90 -2.28 16.57
N VAL A 63 -62.39 -1.40 17.43
CA VAL A 63 -63.20 -0.54 18.31
C VAL A 63 -63.81 0.65 17.57
N ASP A 64 -63.13 1.21 16.56
CA ASP A 64 -63.65 2.31 15.72
C ASP A 64 -64.88 1.90 14.89
N SER A 65 -65.06 0.59 14.66
CA SER A 65 -66.30 0.04 14.09
C SER A 65 -67.52 0.13 15.03
N THR A 66 -67.29 0.42 16.30
CA THR A 66 -68.31 0.73 17.32
C THR A 66 -68.20 2.22 17.69
N ALA A 67 -69.01 3.05 17.04
CA ALA A 67 -68.97 4.52 16.98
C ALA A 67 -68.98 5.31 18.33
N VAL A 68 -67.97 5.14 19.20
CA VAL A 68 -68.04 5.65 20.60
C VAL A 68 -66.83 6.49 21.04
N LEU A 69 -65.77 6.72 20.25
CA LEU A 69 -64.59 7.43 20.78
C LEU A 69 -64.20 8.70 20.00
N ASP A 70 -63.99 9.78 20.75
CA ASP A 70 -63.71 11.17 20.34
C ASP A 70 -62.69 11.34 19.18
N GLU A 71 -63.05 12.21 18.24
CA GLU A 71 -62.45 12.34 16.90
C GLU A 71 -61.01 12.91 16.85
N PHE A 72 -60.52 13.64 17.86
CA PHE A 72 -59.27 14.40 17.70
C PHE A 72 -57.98 13.72 18.19
N ASN A 73 -57.99 13.01 19.32
CA ASN A 73 -56.77 12.37 19.86
C ASN A 73 -56.53 10.97 19.25
N ILE A 74 -57.60 10.26 18.92
CA ILE A 74 -57.51 8.92 18.32
C ILE A 74 -57.09 9.02 16.85
N PHE A 75 -57.54 10.04 16.12
CA PHE A 75 -57.15 10.23 14.72
C PHE A 75 -55.63 10.41 14.53
N MET A 76 -54.99 11.22 15.39
CA MET A 76 -53.53 11.41 15.34
C MET A 76 -52.77 10.12 15.72
N LEU A 77 -53.26 9.40 16.75
CA LEU A 77 -52.67 8.14 17.19
C LEU A 77 -52.79 7.04 16.12
N VAL A 78 -53.97 6.90 15.51
CA VAL A 78 -54.24 5.97 14.40
C VAL A 78 -53.40 6.32 13.17
N ARG A 79 -53.14 7.62 12.91
CA ARG A 79 -52.25 8.05 11.83
C ARG A 79 -50.79 7.68 12.11
N MET A 80 -50.31 7.84 13.34
CA MET A 80 -48.96 7.42 13.74
C MET A 80 -48.79 5.90 13.69
N LEU A 81 -49.77 5.13 14.18
CA LEU A 81 -49.74 3.66 14.13
C LEU A 81 -49.78 3.13 12.69
N ARG A 82 -50.51 3.80 11.79
CA ARG A 82 -50.49 3.48 10.36
C ARG A 82 -49.10 3.65 9.74
N LEU A 83 -48.34 4.67 10.15
CA LEU A 83 -46.95 4.91 9.72
C LEU A 83 -45.97 3.91 10.34
N ALA A 84 -46.23 3.41 11.55
CA ALA A 84 -45.39 2.41 12.22
C ALA A 84 -45.28 1.09 11.42
N ARG A 85 -46.25 0.77 10.54
CA ARG A 85 -46.14 -0.37 9.61
C ARG A 85 -44.97 -0.21 8.63
N LEU A 86 -44.58 1.01 8.26
CA LEU A 86 -43.41 1.28 7.42
C LEU A 86 -42.09 0.96 8.14
N ALA A 87 -42.07 1.03 9.48
CA ALA A 87 -40.89 0.65 10.24
C ALA A 87 -40.56 -0.85 10.12
N ARG A 88 -41.50 -1.69 9.64
CA ARG A 88 -41.22 -3.09 9.26
C ARG A 88 -40.21 -3.17 8.10
N ALA A 89 -40.18 -2.19 7.21
CA ALA A 89 -39.21 -2.11 6.11
C ALA A 89 -37.77 -1.97 6.62
N VAL A 90 -37.57 -1.42 7.82
CA VAL A 90 -36.25 -1.33 8.46
C VAL A 90 -35.67 -2.72 8.71
N ARG A 91 -36.49 -3.75 8.95
CA ARG A 91 -36.01 -5.14 9.09
C ARG A 91 -35.33 -5.64 7.82
N LEU A 92 -35.84 -5.27 6.64
CA LEU A 92 -35.20 -5.62 5.37
C LEU A 92 -33.81 -5.00 5.29
N MET A 93 -33.62 -3.78 5.79
CA MET A 93 -32.31 -3.13 5.78
C MET A 93 -31.24 -3.89 6.59
N VAL A 94 -31.64 -4.58 7.66
CA VAL A 94 -30.74 -5.42 8.48
C VAL A 94 -30.37 -6.71 7.77
N GLN A 95 -31.27 -7.24 6.94
CA GLN A 95 -31.02 -8.45 6.15
C GLN A 95 -30.06 -8.17 5.00
N PHE A 96 -30.09 -6.97 4.44
CA PHE A 96 -29.12 -6.54 3.44
C PHE A 96 -27.81 -6.11 4.10
N LYS A 97 -26.86 -7.05 4.19
CA LYS A 97 -25.52 -6.86 4.78
C LYS A 97 -24.85 -5.56 4.31
N THR A 98 -24.88 -5.27 3.01
CA THR A 98 -24.28 -4.06 2.42
C THR A 98 -24.95 -2.79 2.93
N LEU A 99 -26.29 -2.72 2.91
CA LEU A 99 -27.02 -1.53 3.38
C LEU A 99 -26.81 -1.30 4.88
N TRP A 100 -26.78 -2.39 5.66
CA TRP A 100 -26.48 -2.33 7.08
C TRP A 100 -25.05 -1.84 7.37
N GLN A 101 -24.06 -2.27 6.58
CA GLN A 101 -22.68 -1.77 6.67
C GLN A 101 -22.61 -0.26 6.39
N LEU A 102 -23.34 0.24 5.39
CA LEU A 102 -23.42 1.69 5.14
C LEU A 102 -24.03 2.45 6.33
N VAL A 103 -25.12 1.94 6.90
CA VAL A 103 -25.77 2.55 8.06
C VAL A 103 -24.87 2.52 9.29
N GLN A 104 -24.14 1.42 9.53
CA GLN A 104 -23.16 1.31 10.60
C GLN A 104 -22.00 2.30 10.40
N GLY A 105 -21.50 2.46 9.17
CA GLY A 105 -20.49 3.46 8.84
C GLY A 105 -20.96 4.88 9.17
N LEU A 106 -22.18 5.25 8.74
CA LEU A 106 -22.79 6.54 9.08
C LEU A 106 -22.96 6.72 10.60
N TRP A 107 -23.33 5.65 11.31
CA TRP A 107 -23.50 5.68 12.77
C TRP A 107 -22.17 5.84 13.50
N HIS A 108 -21.10 5.26 12.99
CA HIS A 108 -19.75 5.40 13.53
C HIS A 108 -19.27 6.85 13.37
N SER A 109 -19.54 7.47 12.20
CA SER A 109 -19.19 8.86 11.90
C SER A 109 -20.14 9.92 12.48
N LYS A 110 -21.10 9.54 13.35
CA LYS A 110 -22.10 10.47 13.92
C LYS A 110 -21.49 11.67 14.63
N GLY A 111 -20.31 11.51 15.25
CA GLY A 111 -19.62 12.59 15.95
C GLY A 111 -19.20 13.69 14.98
N THR A 112 -18.48 13.32 13.92
CA THR A 112 -18.06 14.25 12.87
C THR A 112 -19.26 14.89 12.17
N LEU A 113 -20.28 14.09 11.83
CA LEU A 113 -21.51 14.57 11.20
C LEU A 113 -22.27 15.60 12.05
N LEU A 114 -22.29 15.42 13.38
CA LEU A 114 -22.93 16.36 14.30
C LEU A 114 -22.21 17.71 14.33
N TRP A 115 -20.88 17.70 14.42
CA TRP A 115 -20.07 18.94 14.42
C TRP A 115 -20.21 19.71 13.12
N THR A 116 -20.25 19.02 11.99
CA THR A 116 -20.45 19.64 10.67
C THR A 116 -21.86 20.17 10.49
N PHE A 117 -22.88 19.47 10.98
CA PHE A 117 -24.25 19.96 10.98
C PHE A 117 -24.37 21.25 11.82
N LEU A 118 -23.69 21.30 12.97
CA LEU A 118 -23.63 22.47 13.82
C LEU A 118 -22.91 23.65 13.13
N LEU A 119 -21.80 23.40 12.43
CA LEU A 119 -21.11 24.41 11.64
C LEU A 119 -22.01 25.01 10.54
N ILE A 120 -22.69 24.15 9.76
CA ILE A 120 -23.64 24.59 8.72
C ILE A 120 -24.80 25.38 9.34
N SER A 121 -25.30 24.93 10.49
CA SER A 121 -26.38 25.62 11.21
C SER A 121 -25.96 27.02 11.66
N ILE A 122 -24.72 27.20 12.12
CA ILE A 122 -24.16 28.51 12.47
C ILE A 122 -24.04 29.40 11.23
N LEU A 123 -23.54 28.87 10.11
CA LEU A 123 -23.46 29.60 8.84
C LEU A 123 -24.84 30.06 8.36
N MET A 124 -25.84 29.17 8.42
CA MET A 124 -27.24 29.49 8.11
C MET A 124 -27.81 30.55 9.04
N TYR A 125 -27.52 30.47 10.34
CA TYR A 125 -27.96 31.47 11.32
C TYR A 125 -27.39 32.86 11.02
N VAL A 126 -26.07 32.96 10.83
CA VAL A 126 -25.40 34.23 10.52
C VAL A 126 -25.90 34.78 9.18
N GLY A 127 -26.02 33.92 8.16
CA GLY A 127 -26.61 34.29 6.88
C GLY A 127 -28.03 34.83 7.02
N ALA A 128 -28.91 34.16 7.77
CA ALA A 128 -30.31 34.56 7.92
C ALA A 128 -30.44 35.92 8.62
N VAL A 129 -29.67 36.13 9.70
CA VAL A 129 -29.65 37.42 10.41
C VAL A 129 -29.11 38.54 9.52
N MET A 130 -28.02 38.30 8.77
CA MET A 130 -27.51 39.26 7.80
C MET A 130 -28.54 39.55 6.69
N GLY A 131 -29.20 38.53 6.15
CA GLY A 131 -30.22 38.67 5.11
C GLY A 131 -31.39 39.54 5.56
N MET A 132 -31.92 39.32 6.76
CA MET A 132 -32.99 40.17 7.32
C MET A 132 -32.53 41.61 7.57
N GLU A 133 -31.25 41.82 7.90
CA GLU A 133 -30.73 43.16 8.16
C GLU A 133 -30.44 43.93 6.87
N LEU A 134 -29.91 43.26 5.85
CA LEU A 134 -29.57 43.87 4.56
C LEU A 134 -30.79 44.01 3.65
N ILE A 135 -31.73 43.07 3.69
CA ILE A 135 -32.88 42.98 2.78
C ILE A 135 -34.13 43.43 3.52
N ARG A 136 -34.23 44.74 3.74
CA ARG A 136 -35.41 45.37 4.33
C ARG A 136 -36.35 45.91 3.24
N LEU A 137 -37.62 46.03 3.57
CA LEU A 137 -38.58 46.70 2.69
C LEU A 137 -38.13 48.15 2.49
N ASP A 138 -38.07 48.58 1.24
CA ASP A 138 -37.72 49.95 0.88
C ASP A 138 -38.98 50.81 0.94
N PRO A 139 -39.05 51.83 1.82
CA PRO A 139 -40.23 52.67 1.98
C PRO A 139 -40.51 53.57 0.78
N ASP A 140 -39.52 53.80 -0.09
CA ASP A 140 -39.65 54.64 -1.28
C ASP A 140 -40.25 53.89 -2.48
N LEU A 141 -40.43 52.57 -2.36
CA LEU A 141 -41.01 51.69 -3.38
C LEU A 141 -42.44 51.27 -3.00
N GLU A 142 -43.30 51.15 -4.01
CA GLU A 142 -44.64 50.55 -3.83
C GLU A 142 -44.54 49.12 -3.29
N LEU A 143 -45.54 48.69 -2.51
CA LEU A 143 -45.58 47.33 -1.95
C LEU A 143 -45.64 46.24 -3.05
N ASP A 144 -46.21 46.58 -4.21
CA ASP A 144 -46.31 45.70 -5.38
C ASP A 144 -45.02 45.68 -6.23
N HIS A 145 -43.99 46.44 -5.85
CA HIS A 145 -42.72 46.43 -6.55
C HIS A 145 -42.02 45.06 -6.38
N PRO A 146 -41.41 44.48 -7.44
CA PRO A 146 -40.77 43.16 -7.39
C PRO A 146 -39.74 42.99 -6.27
N PHE A 147 -39.08 44.08 -5.86
CA PHE A 147 -38.14 44.10 -4.73
C PHE A 147 -38.85 43.88 -3.38
N ASN A 148 -39.91 44.65 -3.09
CA ASN A 148 -40.63 44.58 -1.82
C ASN A 148 -41.43 43.28 -1.69
N ILE A 149 -41.95 42.74 -2.80
CA ILE A 149 -42.56 41.40 -2.84
C ILE A 149 -41.51 40.32 -2.50
N ALA A 150 -40.32 40.38 -3.09
CA ALA A 150 -39.26 39.41 -2.83
C ALA A 150 -38.72 39.52 -1.39
N ALA A 151 -38.48 40.73 -0.90
CA ALA A 151 -38.03 40.96 0.48
C ALA A 151 -39.08 40.51 1.50
N GLY A 152 -40.35 40.84 1.28
CA GLY A 152 -41.46 40.52 2.18
C GLY A 152 -41.85 39.04 2.23
N ASN A 153 -41.62 38.28 1.16
CA ASN A 153 -41.92 36.85 1.12
C ASN A 153 -40.77 35.98 1.64
N HIS A 154 -39.53 36.45 1.54
CA HIS A 154 -38.34 35.61 1.77
C HIS A 154 -37.49 36.04 2.97
N PHE A 155 -37.50 37.31 3.38
CA PHE A 155 -36.63 37.85 4.44
C PHE A 155 -37.40 38.60 5.53
N ARG A 156 -38.70 38.30 5.69
CA ARG A 156 -39.55 38.93 6.70
C ARG A 156 -39.26 38.42 8.11
N ASP A 157 -39.25 37.09 8.27
CA ASP A 157 -39.06 36.43 9.55
C ASP A 157 -37.83 35.52 9.52
N PHE A 158 -37.23 35.23 10.68
CA PHE A 158 -36.00 34.43 10.77
C PHE A 158 -36.17 33.05 10.11
N PHE A 159 -37.31 32.40 10.32
CA PHE A 159 -37.57 31.08 9.76
C PHE A 159 -37.71 31.13 8.22
N ASP A 160 -38.37 32.15 7.69
CA ASP A 160 -38.51 32.37 6.25
C ASP A 160 -37.15 32.68 5.61
N ALA A 161 -36.30 33.45 6.30
CA ALA A 161 -34.93 33.72 5.86
C ALA A 161 -34.06 32.44 5.85
N VAL A 162 -34.18 31.58 6.86
CA VAL A 162 -33.48 30.28 6.89
C VAL A 162 -33.98 29.36 5.77
N LEU A 163 -35.29 29.28 5.54
CA LEU A 163 -35.87 28.49 4.45
C LEU A 163 -35.43 29.02 3.07
N THR A 164 -35.42 30.34 2.89
CA THR A 164 -34.92 30.99 1.68
C THR A 164 -33.44 30.69 1.47
N LEU A 165 -32.61 30.72 2.52
CA LEU A 165 -31.20 30.37 2.41
C LEU A 165 -30.96 28.89 2.14
N LEU A 166 -31.79 28.00 2.67
CA LEU A 166 -31.77 26.57 2.34
C LEU A 166 -32.14 26.34 0.86
N GLN A 167 -33.11 27.10 0.35
CA GLN A 167 -33.49 27.10 -1.07
C GLN A 167 -32.35 27.65 -1.95
N VAL A 168 -31.71 28.75 -1.52
CA VAL A 168 -30.54 29.34 -2.19
C VAL A 168 -29.38 28.35 -2.24
N PHE A 169 -29.11 27.68 -1.13
CA PHE A 169 -28.12 26.62 -1.02
C PHE A 169 -28.39 25.43 -1.95
N SER A 170 -29.64 25.00 -2.03
CA SER A 170 -30.05 23.89 -2.91
C SER A 170 -30.09 24.28 -4.39
N LEU A 171 -29.79 25.55 -4.70
CA LEU A 171 -29.90 26.15 -6.04
C LEU A 171 -31.32 26.03 -6.64
N ASP A 172 -32.33 25.87 -5.79
CA ASP A 172 -33.70 25.65 -6.24
C ASP A 172 -34.38 26.98 -6.56
N SER A 173 -34.62 27.22 -7.85
CA SER A 173 -35.33 28.40 -8.35
C SER A 173 -34.78 29.76 -7.84
N ILE A 174 -33.48 29.80 -7.56
CA ILE A 174 -32.79 30.95 -6.94
C ILE A 174 -32.94 32.26 -7.71
N GLY A 175 -33.12 32.16 -9.03
CA GLY A 175 -33.30 33.33 -9.90
C GLY A 175 -34.55 34.14 -9.58
N ILE A 176 -35.57 33.55 -8.96
CA ILE A 176 -36.77 34.29 -8.54
C ILE A 176 -36.47 35.17 -7.32
N ILE A 177 -35.54 34.74 -6.47
CA ILE A 177 -35.20 35.40 -5.20
C ILE A 177 -34.20 36.53 -5.45
N TYR A 178 -33.02 36.22 -6.00
CA TYR A 178 -31.93 37.22 -6.07
C TYR A 178 -32.09 38.22 -7.22
N LYS A 179 -32.74 37.88 -8.34
CA LYS A 179 -32.86 38.80 -9.49
C LYS A 179 -33.61 40.10 -9.17
N PRO A 180 -34.81 40.09 -8.54
CA PRO A 180 -35.48 41.34 -8.16
C PRO A 180 -34.71 42.13 -7.11
N LEU A 181 -34.00 41.44 -6.22
CA LEU A 181 -33.19 42.03 -5.15
C LEU A 181 -31.95 42.76 -5.68
N ILE A 182 -31.15 42.11 -6.53
CA ILE A 182 -29.90 42.66 -7.09
C ILE A 182 -30.15 43.79 -8.08
N LYS A 183 -31.26 43.72 -8.85
CA LYS A 183 -31.62 44.78 -9.80
C LYS A 183 -31.87 46.13 -9.13
N HIS A 184 -32.38 46.11 -7.90
CA HIS A 184 -32.60 47.33 -7.12
C HIS A 184 -31.35 47.71 -6.32
N GLN A 185 -30.73 46.73 -5.66
CA GLN A 185 -29.57 46.94 -4.80
C GLN A 185 -28.41 46.04 -5.22
N PHE A 186 -27.48 46.59 -6.00
CA PHE A 186 -26.38 45.80 -6.56
C PHE A 186 -25.47 45.15 -5.51
N TYR A 187 -25.32 45.76 -4.32
CA TYR A 187 -24.46 45.23 -3.26
C TYR A 187 -24.97 43.89 -2.67
N LEU A 188 -26.26 43.55 -2.83
CA LEU A 188 -26.80 42.22 -2.46
C LEU A 188 -26.20 41.09 -3.30
N LEU A 189 -25.63 41.37 -4.48
CA LEU A 189 -24.89 40.39 -5.26
C LEU A 189 -23.73 39.80 -4.44
N LEU A 190 -23.02 40.65 -3.71
CA LEU A 190 -21.89 40.22 -2.88
C LEU A 190 -22.35 39.33 -1.72
N TYR A 191 -23.51 39.65 -1.12
CA TYR A 191 -24.12 38.83 -0.07
C TYR A 191 -24.47 37.42 -0.57
N PHE A 192 -25.23 37.30 -1.67
CA PHE A 192 -25.61 35.98 -2.20
C PHE A 192 -24.41 35.18 -2.71
N MET A 193 -23.44 35.83 -3.37
CA MET A 193 -22.23 35.15 -3.86
C MET A 193 -21.33 34.68 -2.72
N SER A 194 -21.10 35.52 -1.71
CA SER A 194 -20.28 35.14 -0.56
C SER A 194 -20.92 34.00 0.25
N PHE A 195 -22.24 34.04 0.44
CA PHE A 195 -22.97 32.96 1.10
C PHE A 195 -22.88 31.64 0.34
N LEU A 196 -23.13 31.65 -0.98
CA LEU A 196 -23.01 30.45 -1.82
C LEU A 196 -21.60 29.86 -1.81
N LEU A 197 -20.57 30.70 -1.90
CA LEU A 197 -19.17 30.26 -1.89
C LEU A 197 -18.78 29.66 -0.54
N LEU A 198 -19.05 30.38 0.55
CA LEU A 198 -18.72 29.95 1.91
C LEU A 198 -19.39 28.62 2.26
N LEU A 199 -20.68 28.48 1.92
CA LEU A 199 -21.45 27.29 2.22
C LEU A 199 -21.06 26.09 1.34
N SER A 200 -20.69 26.32 0.07
CA SER A 200 -20.17 25.28 -0.82
C SER A 200 -18.83 24.74 -0.34
N ILE A 201 -17.91 25.62 0.11
CA ILE A 201 -16.63 25.20 0.70
C ILE A 201 -16.86 24.41 1.99
N ALA A 202 -17.76 24.88 2.86
CA ALA A 202 -18.09 24.18 4.10
C ALA A 202 -18.64 22.77 3.85
N LEU A 203 -19.51 22.61 2.84
CA LEU A 203 -20.00 21.31 2.41
C LEU A 203 -18.90 20.40 1.87
N MET A 204 -18.05 20.91 0.98
CA MET A 204 -17.00 20.10 0.36
C MET A 204 -16.02 19.58 1.41
N ASN A 205 -15.68 20.43 2.38
CA ASN A 205 -14.85 20.05 3.52
C ASN A 205 -15.56 19.00 4.41
N LEU A 206 -16.88 19.07 4.57
CA LEU A 206 -17.67 18.03 5.24
C LEU A 206 -17.61 16.69 4.49
N VAL A 207 -17.88 16.67 3.18
CA VAL A 207 -17.86 15.44 2.38
C VAL A 207 -16.48 14.79 2.43
N THR A 208 -15.42 15.61 2.31
CA THR A 208 -14.04 15.16 2.40
C THR A 208 -13.72 14.60 3.79
N ALA A 209 -14.12 15.28 4.86
CA ALA A 209 -13.87 14.80 6.23
C ALA A 209 -14.58 13.47 6.53
N VAL A 210 -15.82 13.29 6.05
CA VAL A 210 -16.56 12.03 6.21
C VAL A 210 -15.95 10.91 5.37
N MET A 211 -15.55 11.20 4.13
CA MET A 211 -14.89 10.23 3.26
C MET A 211 -13.53 9.78 3.85
N VAL A 212 -12.75 10.71 4.39
CA VAL A 212 -11.45 10.41 5.02
C VAL A 212 -11.63 9.65 6.33
N ASN A 213 -12.57 10.05 7.20
CA ASN A 213 -12.80 9.30 8.44
C ASN A 213 -13.33 7.89 8.15
N SER A 214 -14.17 7.72 7.13
CA SER A 214 -14.66 6.38 6.77
C SER A 214 -13.58 5.49 6.13
N SER A 215 -12.64 6.05 5.37
CA SER A 215 -11.50 5.28 4.84
C SER A 215 -10.46 4.95 5.92
N LEU A 216 -10.20 5.88 6.84
CA LEU A 216 -9.32 5.65 8.00
C LEU A 216 -9.91 4.66 9.00
N ASP A 217 -11.23 4.73 9.25
CA ASP A 217 -11.93 3.77 10.10
C ASP A 217 -11.98 2.37 9.45
N GLN A 218 -12.19 2.27 8.14
CA GLN A 218 -12.08 0.97 7.42
C GLN A 218 -10.67 0.39 7.46
N ALA A 219 -9.63 1.23 7.43
CA ALA A 219 -8.26 0.78 7.60
C ALA A 219 -7.95 0.31 9.04
N THR A 220 -8.80 0.59 10.03
CA THR A 220 -8.57 0.28 11.44
C THR A 220 -9.54 -0.75 12.03
N GLN A 221 -10.64 -1.10 11.36
CA GLN A 221 -11.71 -1.95 11.90
C GLN A 221 -11.63 -3.43 11.48
N ASP A 222 -10.68 -4.17 12.06
CA ASP A 222 -10.95 -5.56 12.43
C ASP A 222 -10.89 -5.67 13.97
N PRO A 223 -12.00 -5.93 14.69
CA PRO A 223 -12.01 -5.91 16.16
C PRO A 223 -11.08 -6.97 16.78
N ALA A 224 -10.90 -8.12 16.10
CA ALA A 224 -9.90 -9.11 16.48
C ALA A 224 -8.45 -8.60 16.28
N PHE A 225 -8.24 -7.75 15.28
CA PHE A 225 -6.96 -7.09 15.02
C PHE A 225 -6.66 -6.02 16.06
N GLY A 226 -7.66 -5.26 16.53
CA GLY A 226 -7.52 -4.29 17.62
C GLY A 226 -6.98 -4.93 18.91
N ASP A 227 -7.66 -5.96 19.42
CA ASP A 227 -7.26 -6.66 20.65
C ASP A 227 -5.86 -7.27 20.55
N LYS A 228 -5.54 -7.90 19.41
CA LYS A 228 -4.21 -8.50 19.16
C LYS A 228 -3.12 -7.45 18.98
N ARG A 229 -3.42 -6.30 18.35
CA ARG A 229 -2.48 -5.18 18.19
C ARG A 229 -2.19 -4.48 19.52
N GLU A 230 -3.19 -4.34 20.37
CA GLU A 230 -3.03 -3.77 21.72
C GLU A 230 -2.15 -4.63 22.63
N LEU A 231 -2.08 -5.94 22.39
CA LEU A 231 -1.23 -6.86 23.17
C LEU A 231 0.27 -6.72 22.87
N LEU A 232 0.65 -6.40 21.62
CA LEU A 232 2.05 -6.42 21.19
C LEU A 232 2.57 -5.09 20.66
N VAL A 233 1.83 -4.43 19.75
CA VAL A 233 2.31 -3.23 19.05
C VAL A 233 2.19 -2.00 19.93
N LEU A 234 1.04 -1.81 20.59
CA LEU A 234 0.79 -0.64 21.42
C LEU A 234 1.79 -0.50 22.59
N PRO A 235 2.13 -1.56 23.35
CA PRO A 235 3.11 -1.48 24.43
C PRO A 235 4.52 -1.20 23.90
N ALA A 236 4.89 -1.73 22.73
CA ALA A 236 6.16 -1.44 22.09
C ALA A 236 6.24 0.02 21.62
N GLU A 237 5.21 0.53 20.94
CA GLU A 237 5.16 1.93 20.49
C GLU A 237 5.17 2.91 21.68
N LEU A 238 4.35 2.67 22.71
CA LEU A 238 4.29 3.52 23.90
C LEU A 238 5.60 3.54 24.70
N LEU A 239 6.25 2.37 24.85
CA LEU A 239 7.48 2.27 25.62
C LEU A 239 8.66 2.95 24.91
N PHE A 240 8.69 2.89 23.58
CA PHE A 240 9.82 3.36 22.79
C PHE A 240 9.59 4.72 22.10
N ASP A 241 8.39 5.29 22.18
CA ASP A 241 8.13 6.67 21.78
C ASP A 241 8.43 7.65 22.93
N ALA A 242 9.50 8.43 22.74
CA ALA A 242 9.93 9.46 23.69
C ALA A 242 8.88 10.56 23.91
N LYS A 243 7.94 10.75 22.97
CA LYS A 243 6.83 11.71 23.09
C LYS A 243 5.66 11.16 23.90
N ALA A 244 5.40 9.85 23.80
CA ALA A 244 4.25 9.21 24.43
C ALA A 244 4.47 8.92 25.91
N LEU A 245 5.69 8.50 26.28
CA LEU A 245 6.06 8.28 27.67
C LEU A 245 7.45 8.88 27.96
N PRO A 246 7.54 10.10 28.51
CA PRO A 246 8.79 10.78 28.81
C PRO A 246 9.45 10.19 30.08
N LEU A 247 9.72 8.88 30.06
CA LEU A 247 10.57 8.24 31.04
C LEU A 247 12.01 8.74 30.85
N THR A 248 12.41 9.73 31.65
CA THR A 248 13.77 10.28 31.66
C THR A 248 14.79 9.28 32.20
N ASP A 249 14.35 8.28 32.98
CA ASP A 249 15.21 7.25 33.55
C ASP A 249 15.42 6.09 32.56
N GLN A 250 16.66 5.99 32.06
CA GLN A 250 17.08 4.95 31.13
C GLN A 250 16.98 3.55 31.74
N ASN A 251 17.29 3.39 33.04
CA ASN A 251 17.26 2.07 33.70
C ASN A 251 15.82 1.55 33.83
N LEU A 252 14.86 2.45 34.08
CA LEU A 252 13.45 2.09 34.17
C LEU A 252 12.88 1.66 32.81
N ARG A 253 13.22 2.39 31.73
CA ARG A 253 12.86 2.00 30.36
C ARG A 253 13.43 0.63 29.99
N GLN A 254 14.69 0.39 30.32
CA GLN A 254 15.38 -0.87 30.08
C GLN A 254 14.74 -2.03 30.87
N GLY A 255 14.36 -1.81 32.13
CA GLY A 255 13.63 -2.79 32.94
C GLY A 255 12.24 -3.12 32.39
N ALA A 256 11.50 -2.10 31.94
CA ALA A 256 10.20 -2.26 31.31
C ALA A 256 10.29 -3.01 29.96
N ALA A 257 11.30 -2.71 29.14
CA ALA A 257 11.55 -3.41 27.88
C ALA A 257 11.85 -4.89 28.11
N ALA A 258 12.67 -5.22 29.11
CA ALA A 258 12.94 -6.61 29.48
C ALA A 258 11.67 -7.35 29.96
N SER A 259 10.77 -6.66 30.66
CA SER A 259 9.47 -7.23 31.07
C SER A 259 8.53 -7.45 29.88
N LEU A 260 8.52 -6.51 28.94
CA LEU A 260 7.74 -6.60 27.70
C LEU A 260 8.17 -7.82 26.89
N PHE A 261 9.48 -8.00 26.65
CA PHE A 261 9.97 -9.15 25.89
C PHE A 261 9.72 -10.50 26.57
N ARG A 262 9.73 -10.56 27.91
CA ARG A 262 9.30 -11.76 28.65
C ARG A 262 7.80 -12.04 28.48
N SER A 263 6.99 -11.00 28.32
CA SER A 263 5.54 -11.13 28.12
C SER A 263 5.18 -11.45 26.67
N CYS A 264 6.06 -11.09 25.71
CA CYS A 264 5.92 -11.44 24.30
C CYS A 264 5.91 -12.95 24.06
N ASP A 265 6.57 -13.75 24.92
CA ASP A 265 6.57 -15.21 24.81
C ASP A 265 5.13 -15.78 24.83
N ALA A 266 4.32 -15.36 25.80
CA ALA A 266 2.92 -15.75 25.87
C ALA A 266 2.08 -15.18 24.70
N ALA A 267 2.42 -13.99 24.21
CA ALA A 267 1.69 -13.34 23.12
C ALA A 267 1.99 -13.96 21.75
N PHE A 268 3.23 -14.36 21.48
CA PHE A 268 3.60 -15.05 20.24
C PHE A 268 3.00 -16.44 20.16
N GLY A 269 2.93 -17.18 21.27
CA GLY A 269 2.20 -18.45 21.31
C GLY A 269 0.70 -18.31 21.03
N PHE A 270 0.10 -17.17 21.39
CA PHE A 270 -1.30 -16.86 21.07
C PHE A 270 -1.50 -16.39 19.62
N LEU A 271 -0.60 -15.58 19.08
CA LEU A 271 -0.68 -15.09 17.69
C LEU A 271 -0.34 -16.16 16.65
N LEU A 272 0.69 -16.96 16.89
CA LEU A 272 1.19 -17.99 15.98
C LEU A 272 0.62 -19.38 16.33
N GLY A 273 -0.55 -19.43 16.96
CA GLY A 273 -1.24 -20.68 17.29
C GLY A 273 -1.84 -21.37 16.06
N ALA A 274 -2.47 -22.54 16.26
CA ALA A 274 -3.09 -23.29 15.19
C ALA A 274 -4.21 -22.47 14.50
N GLY A 275 -3.99 -22.11 13.24
CA GLY A 275 -4.91 -21.29 12.43
C GLY A 275 -4.57 -19.79 12.38
N SER A 276 -3.29 -19.42 12.50
CA SER A 276 -2.86 -18.02 12.32
C SER A 276 -3.22 -17.50 10.93
N ASP A 277 -3.94 -16.38 10.88
CA ASP A 277 -4.31 -15.70 9.63
C ASP A 277 -3.20 -14.72 9.20
N GLY A 278 -3.21 -14.25 7.94
CA GLY A 278 -2.27 -13.23 7.45
C GLY A 278 -2.25 -11.95 8.29
N GLN A 279 -3.34 -11.66 9.02
CA GLN A 279 -3.42 -10.53 9.94
C GLN A 279 -2.46 -10.64 11.13
N ASP A 280 -2.23 -11.84 11.64
CA ASP A 280 -1.33 -12.08 12.77
C ASP A 280 0.14 -11.79 12.38
N LEU A 281 0.50 -12.09 11.13
CA LEU A 281 1.79 -11.74 10.54
C LEU A 281 1.96 -10.23 10.38
N ARG A 282 0.91 -9.47 10.01
CA ARG A 282 0.96 -8.00 9.95
C ARG A 282 1.21 -7.38 11.32
N ILE A 283 0.61 -7.93 12.38
CA ILE A 283 0.83 -7.47 13.76
C ILE A 283 2.27 -7.73 14.17
N LEU A 284 2.80 -8.91 13.84
CA LEU A 284 4.20 -9.26 14.09
C LEU A 284 5.16 -8.34 13.31
N GLY A 285 4.86 -8.05 12.04
CA GLY A 285 5.62 -7.10 11.22
C GLY A 285 5.62 -5.68 11.81
N ALA A 286 4.47 -5.20 12.27
CA ALA A 286 4.34 -3.91 12.95
C ALA A 286 5.14 -3.88 14.27
N TRP A 287 5.10 -4.95 15.06
CA TRP A 287 5.90 -5.09 16.28
C TRP A 287 7.40 -5.05 15.97
N LEU A 288 7.87 -5.85 14.99
CA LEU A 288 9.27 -5.84 14.56
C LEU A 288 9.71 -4.45 14.09
N ARG A 289 8.86 -3.75 13.35
CA ARG A 289 9.11 -2.37 12.90
C ARG A 289 9.26 -1.41 14.08
N ALA A 290 8.38 -1.50 15.08
CA ALA A 290 8.44 -0.67 16.28
C ALA A 290 9.73 -0.93 17.08
N VAL A 291 10.06 -2.21 17.33
CA VAL A 291 11.28 -2.59 18.05
C VAL A 291 12.54 -2.20 17.27
N ARG A 292 12.54 -2.36 15.94
CA ARG A 292 13.65 -1.96 15.05
C ARG A 292 13.93 -0.46 15.12
N LYS A 293 12.91 0.38 15.05
CA LYS A 293 13.07 1.85 15.22
C LYS A 293 13.58 2.21 16.61
N ALA A 294 13.32 1.37 17.59
CA ALA A 294 13.66 1.55 18.99
C ALA A 294 14.99 0.90 19.42
N GLN A 295 15.80 0.37 18.51
CA GLN A 295 17.00 -0.42 18.83
C GLN A 295 17.96 0.26 19.82
N LEU A 296 18.06 1.59 19.77
CA LEU A 296 18.90 2.39 20.67
C LEU A 296 18.50 2.27 22.16
N TRP A 297 17.25 1.92 22.43
CA TRP A 297 16.65 1.95 23.77
C TRP A 297 16.58 0.57 24.44
N LEU A 298 17.15 -0.48 23.84
CA LEU A 298 17.09 -1.83 24.39
C LEU A 298 17.89 -1.99 25.70
N PRO A 299 17.47 -2.93 26.58
CA PRO A 299 17.93 -3.10 27.97
C PRO A 299 19.44 -3.13 28.19
N THR A 300 20.19 -3.67 27.22
CA THR A 300 21.61 -4.02 27.37
C THR A 300 22.42 -3.67 26.12
N GLY A 301 21.82 -2.98 25.14
CA GLY A 301 22.37 -2.91 23.77
C GLY A 301 22.37 -4.26 23.05
N ASP A 302 21.75 -5.30 23.65
CA ASP A 302 21.60 -6.63 23.06
C ASP A 302 20.46 -6.61 22.05
N VAL A 303 20.80 -6.21 20.82
CA VAL A 303 19.87 -6.13 19.69
C VAL A 303 19.38 -7.52 19.23
N ALA A 304 19.98 -8.59 19.73
CA ALA A 304 19.61 -9.97 19.39
C ALA A 304 18.50 -10.53 20.30
N ALA A 305 18.20 -9.92 21.45
CA ALA A 305 17.22 -10.44 22.39
C ALA A 305 15.79 -10.58 21.81
N PRO A 306 15.23 -9.61 21.05
CA PRO A 306 13.92 -9.75 20.43
C PRO A 306 13.88 -10.87 19.38
N LEU A 307 14.96 -11.01 18.61
CA LEU A 307 15.09 -12.05 17.58
C LEU A 307 15.15 -13.44 18.20
N ARG A 308 15.87 -13.61 19.32
CA ARG A 308 15.92 -14.87 20.07
C ARG A 308 14.58 -15.28 20.68
N CYS A 309 13.74 -14.32 21.05
CA CYS A 309 12.38 -14.58 21.49
C CYS A 309 11.52 -15.10 20.32
N LEU A 310 11.62 -14.44 19.15
CA LEU A 310 10.91 -14.86 17.95
C LEU A 310 11.37 -16.24 17.41
N ALA A 311 12.65 -16.56 17.55
CA ALA A 311 13.23 -17.82 17.09
C ALA A 311 12.64 -19.07 17.74
N GLN A 312 12.02 -18.94 18.92
CA GLN A 312 11.31 -20.05 19.58
C GLN A 312 10.02 -20.44 18.85
N TYR A 313 9.47 -19.54 18.02
CA TYR A 313 8.22 -19.71 17.28
C TYR A 313 8.44 -19.83 15.77
N LEU A 314 9.64 -20.26 15.35
CA LEU A 314 10.03 -20.33 13.94
C LEU A 314 9.17 -21.33 13.14
N GLU A 315 8.89 -22.51 13.69
CA GLU A 315 8.05 -23.52 13.03
C GLU A 315 6.61 -23.01 12.75
N PRO A 316 5.89 -22.46 13.75
CA PRO A 316 4.61 -21.82 13.52
C PRO A 316 4.67 -20.66 12.52
N LEU A 317 5.70 -19.82 12.60
CA LEU A 317 5.90 -18.69 11.69
C LEU A 317 6.04 -19.15 10.23
N CYS A 318 6.83 -20.19 9.97
CA CYS A 318 6.96 -20.79 8.64
C CYS A 318 5.63 -21.39 8.15
N SER A 319 4.87 -22.05 9.02
CA SER A 319 3.55 -22.59 8.66
C SER A 319 2.54 -21.50 8.30
N ALA A 320 2.57 -20.36 9.00
CA ALA A 320 1.77 -19.18 8.69
C ALA A 320 2.19 -18.53 7.37
N ALA A 321 3.51 -18.47 7.11
CA ALA A 321 4.06 -17.90 5.89
C ALA A 321 3.65 -18.65 4.63
N LEU A 322 3.43 -19.97 4.70
CA LEU A 322 2.89 -20.76 3.60
C LEU A 322 1.45 -20.35 3.24
N MET A 323 0.65 -19.98 4.23
CA MET A 323 -0.76 -19.61 4.05
C MET A 323 -0.93 -18.15 3.60
N ALA A 324 -0.03 -17.25 4.01
CA ALA A 324 -0.13 -15.81 3.78
C ALA A 324 1.24 -15.19 3.39
N LYS A 325 1.65 -15.40 2.13
CA LYS A 325 2.97 -15.01 1.62
C LYS A 325 3.24 -13.50 1.61
N ALA A 326 2.24 -12.69 1.24
CA ALA A 326 2.40 -11.23 1.15
C ALA A 326 2.64 -10.59 2.54
N GLU A 327 1.93 -11.07 3.56
CA GLU A 327 2.10 -10.58 4.93
C GLU A 327 3.37 -11.13 5.59
N ALA A 328 3.75 -12.36 5.28
CA ALA A 328 5.03 -12.93 5.72
C ALA A 328 6.23 -12.23 5.07
N SER A 329 6.11 -11.71 3.83
CA SER A 329 7.17 -10.92 3.21
C SER A 329 7.42 -9.61 3.95
N GLU A 330 6.38 -8.97 4.53
CA GLU A 330 6.56 -7.77 5.35
C GLU A 330 7.39 -8.07 6.62
N VAL A 331 7.15 -9.22 7.25
CA VAL A 331 7.95 -9.73 8.37
C VAL A 331 9.40 -9.94 7.93
N ALA A 332 9.60 -10.59 6.77
CA ALA A 332 10.92 -10.82 6.18
C ALA A 332 11.65 -9.51 5.89
N GLN A 333 10.98 -8.49 5.35
CA GLN A 333 11.53 -7.15 5.09
C GLN A 333 11.99 -6.47 6.39
N GLN A 334 11.21 -6.57 7.47
CA GLN A 334 11.62 -6.00 8.76
C GLN A 334 12.86 -6.70 9.34
N LEU A 335 13.00 -8.01 9.12
CA LEU A 335 14.17 -8.79 9.51
C LEU A 335 15.39 -8.46 8.62
N ALA A 336 15.21 -8.34 7.31
CA ALA A 336 16.26 -7.95 6.36
C ALA A 336 16.80 -6.53 6.64
N LYS A 337 15.96 -5.64 7.19
CA LYS A 337 16.38 -4.30 7.61
C LYS A 337 16.96 -4.25 9.04
N TRP A 338 17.14 -5.38 9.72
CA TRP A 338 17.55 -5.43 11.13
C TRP A 338 19.06 -5.24 11.31
N ARG A 339 19.46 -4.18 12.02
CA ARG A 339 20.88 -3.86 12.26
C ARG A 339 21.37 -4.35 13.62
N GLY A 340 22.62 -4.84 13.69
CA GLY A 340 23.33 -5.13 14.94
C GLY A 340 23.36 -6.59 15.42
N ALA A 341 22.65 -7.50 14.76
CA ALA A 341 22.65 -8.96 15.06
C ALA A 341 22.37 -9.79 13.78
N PRO A 342 23.28 -9.78 12.80
CA PRO A 342 23.01 -10.34 11.47
C PRO A 342 22.93 -11.87 11.48
N LYS A 343 23.60 -12.58 12.41
CA LYS A 343 23.54 -14.04 12.49
C LYS A 343 22.18 -14.54 12.97
N GLU A 344 21.64 -13.91 14.02
CA GLU A 344 20.33 -14.25 14.57
C GLU A 344 19.20 -13.87 13.61
N ALA A 345 19.34 -12.75 12.89
CA ALA A 345 18.39 -12.38 11.84
C ALA A 345 18.45 -13.35 10.64
N ALA A 346 19.65 -13.75 10.21
CA ALA A 346 19.82 -14.73 9.13
C ALA A 346 19.21 -16.10 9.49
N ALA A 347 19.38 -16.56 10.74
CA ALA A 347 18.80 -17.82 11.22
C ALA A 347 17.26 -17.85 11.17
N LEU A 348 16.61 -16.68 11.29
CA LEU A 348 15.16 -16.54 11.11
C LEU A 348 14.79 -16.41 9.63
N LEU A 349 15.56 -15.62 8.87
CA LEU A 349 15.33 -15.36 7.45
C LEU A 349 15.46 -16.61 6.60
N GLY A 350 16.40 -17.52 6.86
CA GLY A 350 16.61 -18.72 6.04
C GLY A 350 15.36 -19.58 5.92
N PRO A 351 14.81 -20.13 7.02
CA PRO A 351 13.61 -20.94 6.98
C PRO A 351 12.37 -20.18 6.49
N LEU A 352 12.25 -18.89 6.81
CA LEU A 352 11.17 -18.03 6.33
C LEU A 352 11.23 -17.85 4.80
N CYS A 353 12.38 -17.50 4.24
CA CYS A 353 12.61 -17.39 2.80
C CYS A 353 12.38 -18.73 2.10
N SER A 354 12.83 -19.83 2.69
CA SER A 354 12.58 -21.18 2.14
C SER A 354 11.08 -21.49 2.05
N SER A 355 10.28 -21.01 2.99
CA SER A 355 8.82 -21.18 3.00
C SER A 355 8.11 -20.23 2.02
N LEU A 356 8.57 -18.98 1.93
CA LEU A 356 8.06 -17.97 1.00
C LEU A 356 8.29 -18.38 -0.47
N PHE A 357 9.48 -18.91 -0.76
CA PHE A 357 9.93 -19.26 -2.11
C PHE A 357 9.57 -20.69 -2.54
N GLN A 358 8.91 -21.48 -1.69
CA GLN A 358 8.32 -22.76 -2.11
C GLN A 358 7.17 -22.51 -3.09
N GLY A 359 7.31 -23.03 -4.32
CA GLY A 359 6.33 -22.88 -5.40
C GLY A 359 5.24 -23.94 -5.35
N ASP A 360 3.96 -23.52 -5.38
CA ASP A 360 2.85 -24.40 -5.70
C ASP A 360 2.83 -24.63 -7.22
N SER A 361 3.10 -25.86 -7.63
CA SER A 361 3.23 -26.27 -9.03
C SER A 361 1.88 -26.59 -9.70
N SER A 362 0.76 -26.07 -9.19
CA SER A 362 -0.56 -26.39 -9.75
C SER A 362 -1.53 -25.20 -9.81
N MET A 363 -1.89 -24.84 -11.05
CA MET A 363 -3.17 -24.24 -11.46
C MET A 363 -3.57 -22.83 -11.00
N GLU A 364 -2.73 -22.05 -10.31
CA GLU A 364 -3.06 -20.67 -9.88
C GLU A 364 -2.25 -19.54 -10.57
N ALA A 365 -1.51 -19.84 -11.64
CA ALA A 365 -0.53 -18.91 -12.23
C ALA A 365 -1.15 -17.66 -12.91
N GLU A 366 -2.29 -17.76 -13.59
CA GLU A 366 -2.81 -16.67 -14.45
C GLU A 366 -3.53 -15.53 -13.71
N LEU A 367 -3.81 -15.63 -12.41
CA LEU A 367 -4.51 -14.59 -11.63
C LEU A 367 -3.60 -13.87 -10.61
N ARG A 368 -2.30 -14.23 -10.56
CA ARG A 368 -1.42 -13.93 -9.41
C ARG A 368 -0.11 -13.22 -9.76
N GLU A 369 0.19 -12.98 -11.05
CA GLU A 369 1.45 -12.36 -11.52
C GLU A 369 1.68 -10.94 -10.94
N ASP A 370 0.70 -10.03 -11.04
CA ASP A 370 0.79 -8.68 -10.44
C ASP A 370 0.96 -8.72 -8.91
N SER A 371 0.36 -9.73 -8.26
CA SER A 371 0.44 -9.86 -6.81
C SER A 371 1.81 -10.35 -6.34
N LEU A 372 2.49 -11.20 -7.12
CA LEU A 372 3.82 -11.73 -6.76
C LEU A 372 4.88 -10.63 -6.79
N LYS A 373 4.88 -9.80 -7.84
CA LYS A 373 5.78 -8.65 -7.97
C LYS A 373 5.64 -7.69 -6.79
N SER A 374 4.42 -7.41 -6.36
CA SER A 374 4.11 -6.43 -5.31
C SER A 374 4.78 -6.71 -3.96
N TRP A 375 5.04 -7.97 -3.60
CA TRP A 375 5.62 -8.34 -2.30
C TRP A 375 7.03 -8.92 -2.38
N LEU A 376 7.39 -9.56 -3.49
CA LEU A 376 8.70 -10.21 -3.67
C LEU A 376 9.80 -9.20 -3.96
N LEU A 377 9.53 -8.24 -4.84
CA LEU A 377 10.51 -7.26 -5.30
C LEU A 377 11.05 -6.38 -4.14
N PRO A 378 10.21 -5.78 -3.26
CA PRO A 378 10.73 -5.00 -2.13
C PRO A 378 11.55 -5.84 -1.13
N LEU A 379 11.20 -7.13 -0.98
CA LEU A 379 11.96 -8.04 -0.13
C LEU A 379 13.36 -8.32 -0.71
N LEU A 380 13.47 -8.53 -2.03
CA LEU A 380 14.75 -8.76 -2.68
C LEU A 380 15.66 -7.52 -2.62
N VAL A 381 15.11 -6.32 -2.78
CA VAL A 381 15.86 -5.06 -2.59
C VAL A 381 16.42 -5.00 -1.16
N ASP A 382 15.59 -5.22 -0.14
CA ASP A 382 16.00 -5.18 1.26
C ASP A 382 17.07 -6.25 1.58
N LEU A 383 16.97 -7.44 0.98
CA LEU A 383 17.97 -8.49 1.12
C LEU A 383 19.29 -8.11 0.43
N ALA A 384 19.23 -7.49 -0.75
CA ALA A 384 20.38 -7.04 -1.52
C ALA A 384 21.17 -5.93 -0.81
N GLU A 385 20.52 -5.10 0.01
CA GLU A 385 21.18 -4.01 0.76
C GLU A 385 22.11 -4.47 1.90
N ASP A 386 22.00 -5.71 2.41
CA ASP A 386 22.86 -6.17 3.52
C ASP A 386 23.05 -7.69 3.61
N PHE A 387 21.97 -8.47 3.67
CA PHE A 387 22.02 -9.90 4.03
C PHE A 387 22.48 -10.81 2.89
N TRP A 388 22.00 -10.56 1.66
CA TRP A 388 22.32 -11.39 0.49
C TRP A 388 23.82 -11.28 0.11
N PRO A 389 24.45 -10.09 0.02
CA PRO A 389 25.89 -9.98 -0.19
C PRO A 389 26.74 -10.75 0.84
N ARG A 390 26.39 -10.65 2.13
CA ARG A 390 27.11 -11.34 3.22
C ARG A 390 26.96 -12.85 3.15
N ALA A 391 25.78 -13.34 2.78
CA ALA A 391 25.52 -14.75 2.56
C ALA A 391 26.30 -15.30 1.36
N ALA A 392 26.35 -14.56 0.25
CA ALA A 392 27.11 -14.94 -0.94
C ALA A 392 28.62 -15.06 -0.66
N VAL A 393 29.15 -14.23 0.24
CA VAL A 393 30.55 -14.27 0.69
C VAL A 393 30.84 -15.38 1.72
N GLY A 394 29.79 -16.05 2.23
CA GLY A 394 29.88 -17.13 3.22
C GLY A 394 29.94 -16.68 4.68
N GLU A 395 29.59 -15.43 4.99
CA GLU A 395 29.58 -14.94 6.38
C GLU A 395 28.28 -15.27 7.15
N LEU A 396 27.18 -15.50 6.43
CA LEU A 396 25.86 -15.79 6.97
C LEU A 396 25.33 -17.13 6.44
N ASP A 397 24.67 -17.87 7.32
CA ASP A 397 23.99 -19.13 7.01
C ASP A 397 22.60 -18.83 6.43
N LEU A 398 22.58 -18.45 5.17
CA LEU A 398 21.39 -18.10 4.40
C LEU A 398 21.54 -18.64 2.97
N ASP A 399 20.50 -19.28 2.44
CA ASP A 399 20.49 -19.88 1.10
C ASP A 399 20.49 -18.82 0.00
N TRP A 400 21.66 -18.22 -0.27
CA TRP A 400 21.84 -17.20 -1.28
C TRP A 400 21.50 -17.70 -2.69
N GLU A 401 21.67 -19.00 -2.96
CA GLU A 401 21.29 -19.61 -4.25
C GLU A 401 19.78 -19.54 -4.49
N LEU A 402 18.97 -19.76 -3.46
CA LEU A 402 17.52 -19.73 -3.58
C LEU A 402 17.04 -18.28 -3.84
N ILE A 403 17.61 -17.31 -3.12
CA ILE A 403 17.35 -15.88 -3.32
C ILE A 403 17.73 -15.47 -4.74
N ALA A 404 18.92 -15.88 -5.20
CA ALA A 404 19.40 -15.59 -6.54
C ALA A 404 18.49 -16.18 -7.62
N ARG A 405 18.04 -17.44 -7.48
CA ARG A 405 17.10 -18.06 -8.43
C ARG A 405 15.79 -17.28 -8.57
N GLN A 406 15.24 -16.77 -7.46
CA GLN A 406 14.02 -15.95 -7.49
C GLN A 406 14.27 -14.58 -8.15
N ALA A 407 15.41 -13.94 -7.85
CA ALA A 407 15.81 -12.69 -8.50
C ALA A 407 16.03 -12.87 -10.02
N PHE A 408 16.60 -14.01 -10.46
CA PHE A 408 16.74 -14.34 -11.87
C PHE A 408 15.41 -14.65 -12.55
N ALA A 409 14.49 -15.32 -11.85
CA ALA A 409 13.15 -15.57 -12.38
C ALA A 409 12.41 -14.26 -12.68
N LEU A 410 12.47 -13.28 -11.76
CA LEU A 410 11.90 -11.94 -11.98
C LEU A 410 12.57 -11.20 -13.14
N LEU A 411 13.90 -11.30 -13.25
CA LEU A 411 14.63 -10.67 -14.36
C LEU A 411 14.25 -11.29 -15.71
N GLY A 412 14.03 -12.62 -15.76
CA GLY A 412 13.56 -13.32 -16.95
C GLY A 412 12.10 -12.98 -17.31
N GLU A 413 11.23 -12.77 -16.32
CA GLU A 413 9.85 -12.32 -16.52
C GLU A 413 9.80 -10.87 -17.02
N ALA A 414 10.58 -9.97 -16.41
CA ALA A 414 10.74 -8.59 -16.86
C ALA A 414 11.26 -8.52 -18.31
N ALA A 415 12.14 -9.43 -18.71
CA ALA A 415 12.64 -9.49 -20.08
C ALA A 415 11.57 -9.84 -21.12
N GLN A 416 10.55 -10.62 -20.77
CA GLN A 416 9.45 -10.94 -21.68
C GLN A 416 8.58 -9.71 -21.97
N THR A 417 8.46 -8.78 -21.00
CA THR A 417 7.74 -7.51 -21.20
C THR A 417 8.46 -6.56 -22.17
N TRP A 418 9.76 -6.75 -22.41
CA TRP A 418 10.55 -5.93 -23.35
C TRP A 418 10.25 -6.23 -24.82
N ASP A 419 9.60 -7.35 -25.14
CA ASP A 419 9.26 -7.76 -26.52
C ASP A 419 8.03 -7.01 -27.10
N GLY A 420 7.68 -5.85 -26.53
CA GLY A 420 6.68 -4.92 -27.08
C GLY A 420 5.21 -5.36 -26.95
N THR A 421 4.93 -6.43 -26.23
CA THR A 421 3.56 -6.98 -26.08
C THR A 421 2.74 -6.30 -24.98
N HIS A 422 3.37 -5.47 -24.13
CA HIS A 422 2.82 -4.97 -22.88
C HIS A 422 2.93 -3.44 -22.71
N SER A 423 2.14 -2.87 -21.79
CA SER A 423 1.92 -1.41 -21.68
C SER A 423 3.05 -0.65 -20.94
N VAL A 424 3.14 0.67 -21.14
CA VAL A 424 4.15 1.57 -20.52
C VAL A 424 4.17 1.52 -18.98
N GLU A 425 3.06 1.17 -18.33
CA GLU A 425 2.98 1.04 -16.85
C GLU A 425 3.80 -0.14 -16.31
N GLU A 426 4.13 -1.15 -17.14
CA GLU A 426 4.92 -2.32 -16.73
C GLU A 426 6.44 -2.09 -16.74
N PHE A 427 6.91 -0.92 -17.22
CA PHE A 427 8.35 -0.59 -17.27
C PHE A 427 8.94 -0.21 -15.90
N ASP A 428 8.15 0.33 -14.96
CA ASP A 428 8.64 0.65 -13.60
C ASP A 428 9.11 -0.63 -12.84
N ASP A 429 8.49 -1.78 -13.13
CA ASP A 429 8.88 -3.08 -12.57
C ASP A 429 10.24 -3.56 -13.09
N VAL A 430 10.64 -3.10 -14.27
CA VAL A 430 11.93 -3.42 -14.89
C VAL A 430 13.06 -2.68 -14.20
N GLU A 431 12.93 -1.36 -14.07
CA GLU A 431 13.93 -0.50 -13.43
C GLU A 431 14.19 -0.99 -12.00
N THR A 432 13.12 -1.29 -11.27
CA THR A 432 13.19 -1.79 -9.91
C THR A 432 13.82 -3.19 -9.82
N THR A 433 13.58 -4.09 -10.78
CA THR A 433 14.24 -5.40 -10.83
C THR A 433 15.76 -5.28 -11.06
N ILE A 434 16.19 -4.37 -11.93
CA ILE A 434 17.62 -4.09 -12.14
C ILE A 434 18.24 -3.44 -10.89
N SER A 435 17.50 -2.58 -10.19
CA SER A 435 17.97 -1.92 -8.97
C SER A 435 18.35 -2.89 -7.84
N VAL A 436 17.74 -4.08 -7.78
CA VAL A 436 18.11 -5.15 -6.84
C VAL A 436 19.57 -5.57 -7.03
N TRP A 437 19.98 -5.79 -8.28
CA TRP A 437 21.33 -6.21 -8.62
C TRP A 437 22.35 -5.07 -8.47
N GLN A 438 21.92 -3.84 -8.72
CA GLN A 438 22.71 -2.65 -8.41
C GLN A 438 22.96 -2.52 -6.91
N ALA A 439 21.92 -2.61 -6.07
CA ALA A 439 22.01 -2.54 -4.62
C ALA A 439 22.93 -3.62 -4.04
N PHE A 440 22.87 -4.85 -4.58
CA PHE A 440 23.77 -5.94 -4.21
C PHE A 440 25.24 -5.56 -4.46
N ALA A 441 25.56 -5.06 -5.66
CA ALA A 441 26.91 -4.68 -6.03
C ALA A 441 27.42 -3.45 -5.26
N GLU A 442 26.57 -2.43 -5.06
CA GLU A 442 26.91 -1.24 -4.28
C GLU A 442 27.26 -1.60 -2.83
N THR A 443 26.52 -2.54 -2.24
CA THR A 443 26.75 -3.02 -0.87
C THR A 443 28.11 -3.72 -0.75
N LEU A 444 28.45 -4.61 -1.69
CA LEU A 444 29.78 -5.23 -1.76
C LEU A 444 30.88 -4.19 -1.96
N HIS A 445 30.69 -3.24 -2.88
CA HIS A 445 31.68 -2.24 -3.21
C HIS A 445 31.95 -1.32 -2.01
N ALA A 446 30.89 -0.92 -1.30
CA ALA A 446 31.00 -0.14 -0.07
C ALA A 446 31.78 -0.90 1.03
N ALA A 447 31.56 -2.20 1.18
CA ALA A 447 32.26 -3.02 2.18
C ALA A 447 33.77 -3.16 1.87
N VAL A 448 34.13 -3.29 0.60
CA VAL A 448 35.54 -3.32 0.15
C VAL A 448 36.21 -1.96 0.37
N ARG A 449 35.53 -0.86 0.02
CA ARG A 449 36.05 0.50 0.20
C ARG A 449 36.23 0.85 1.69
N ALA A 450 35.34 0.36 2.55
CA ALA A 450 35.46 0.52 4.00
C ALA A 450 36.70 -0.20 4.57
N ALA A 451 37.06 -1.36 4.02
CA ALA A 451 38.28 -2.07 4.40
C ALA A 451 39.55 -1.33 3.91
N ASP A 452 39.55 -0.83 2.67
CA ASP A 452 40.69 -0.10 2.09
C ASP A 452 40.98 1.22 2.84
N THR A 453 39.94 1.97 3.21
CA THR A 453 40.07 3.24 3.95
C THR A 453 40.56 3.06 5.38
N PHE A 454 40.18 1.97 6.05
CA PHE A 454 40.67 1.64 7.39
C PHE A 454 42.16 1.29 7.39
N SER A 455 42.64 0.58 6.36
CA SER A 455 44.06 0.23 6.20
C SER A 455 45.00 1.45 6.04
N LEU A 456 44.47 2.57 5.51
CA LEU A 456 45.23 3.81 5.30
C LEU A 456 45.28 4.72 6.56
N HIS A 457 44.31 4.60 7.47
CA HIS A 457 44.22 5.46 8.66
C HIS A 457 44.99 4.91 9.88
N ASP A 458 45.30 3.61 9.93
CA ASP A 458 46.10 3.01 11.02
C ASP A 458 47.62 3.22 10.88
N ALA A 459 48.08 3.93 9.85
CA ALA A 459 49.47 4.39 9.73
C ALA A 459 49.75 5.72 10.48
N GLY A 460 48.74 6.38 11.03
CA GLY A 460 48.96 7.61 11.80
C GLY A 460 47.71 8.14 12.49
N GLN A 461 47.73 8.10 13.83
CA GLN A 461 46.81 8.78 14.76
C GLN A 461 45.57 8.02 15.22
N ALA A 462 45.78 6.90 15.92
CA ALA A 462 44.81 6.38 16.89
C ALA A 462 44.99 7.04 18.27
N ALA A 463 44.66 8.33 18.39
CA ALA A 463 44.33 8.96 19.68
C ALA A 463 43.69 10.35 19.47
N ALA A 464 42.52 10.54 20.07
CA ALA A 464 41.85 11.83 20.29
C ALA A 464 41.02 12.45 19.14
N PHE A 465 39.85 11.86 18.85
CA PHE A 465 38.62 12.66 18.66
C PHE A 465 37.36 11.77 18.75
N GLN A 466 36.52 11.98 19.77
CA GLN A 466 35.15 11.45 19.80
C GLN A 466 34.18 12.64 19.64
N PRO A 467 33.42 12.75 18.54
CA PRO A 467 32.39 13.79 18.40
C PRO A 467 31.05 13.38 19.08
N PRO A 468 30.18 14.35 19.41
CA PRO A 468 29.01 14.18 20.29
C PRO A 468 27.84 13.36 19.68
N PRO A 469 26.92 12.83 20.51
CA PRO A 469 26.05 11.69 20.17
C PRO A 469 24.83 12.00 19.27
N GLU A 470 24.52 13.25 18.94
CA GLU A 470 23.21 13.63 18.36
C GLU A 470 23.12 13.65 16.83
N LYS A 471 24.18 13.31 16.09
CA LYS A 471 24.15 13.19 14.61
C LYS A 471 24.50 11.79 14.11
N ARG A 472 24.13 10.75 14.86
CA ARG A 472 24.32 9.33 14.48
C ARG A 472 23.27 8.77 13.52
N SER A 473 22.30 9.57 13.08
CA SER A 473 21.17 9.10 12.26
C SER A 473 21.32 9.50 10.78
N ARG A 474 21.84 8.59 9.95
CA ARG A 474 21.44 8.32 8.54
C ARG A 474 22.52 7.61 7.69
N ARG A 475 23.78 7.55 8.13
CA ARG A 475 24.86 6.83 7.43
C ARG A 475 25.56 5.88 8.40
N ALA A 476 24.98 4.70 8.60
CA ALA A 476 25.56 3.65 9.44
C ALA A 476 25.51 2.30 8.70
N ASN A 477 26.03 2.28 7.47
CA ASN A 477 26.63 1.07 6.88
C ASN A 477 28.12 0.91 7.31
N ASP A 478 28.60 1.81 8.19
CA ASP A 478 30.00 2.04 8.55
C ASP A 478 30.73 0.90 9.32
N ARG A 479 30.31 -0.37 9.26
CA ARG A 479 31.03 -1.46 9.95
C ARG A 479 31.24 -2.76 9.20
N TRP A 480 30.59 -3.00 8.07
CA TRP A 480 30.91 -4.21 7.30
C TRP A 480 32.15 -3.95 6.45
N GLN A 481 33.18 -4.75 6.67
CA GLN A 481 34.46 -4.66 5.99
C GLN A 481 34.74 -6.00 5.32
N LEU A 482 34.98 -5.96 4.02
CA LEU A 482 35.31 -7.15 3.24
C LEU A 482 36.69 -6.97 2.61
N SER A 483 37.62 -7.87 2.89
CA SER A 483 38.95 -7.82 2.27
C SER A 483 38.88 -8.22 0.80
N ARG A 484 39.64 -7.54 -0.08
CA ARG A 484 39.73 -7.89 -1.51
C ARG A 484 40.19 -9.33 -1.75
N HIS A 485 41.00 -9.88 -0.84
CA HIS A 485 41.46 -11.27 -0.92
C HIS A 485 40.33 -12.27 -0.64
N HIS A 486 39.49 -12.00 0.35
CA HIS A 486 38.31 -12.83 0.63
C HIS A 486 37.30 -12.77 -0.52
N LEU A 487 37.11 -11.58 -1.11
CA LEU A 487 36.28 -11.43 -2.31
C LEU A 487 36.82 -12.23 -3.50
N ALA A 488 38.14 -12.20 -3.73
CA ALA A 488 38.79 -12.95 -4.81
C ALA A 488 38.68 -14.48 -4.66
N GLN A 489 38.54 -14.97 -3.42
CA GLN A 489 38.38 -16.40 -3.12
C GLN A 489 36.92 -16.88 -3.17
N ALA A 490 35.95 -15.98 -3.16
CA ALA A 490 34.53 -16.31 -3.20
C ALA A 490 34.10 -16.71 -4.62
N THR A 491 34.12 -18.01 -4.92
CA THR A 491 33.69 -18.57 -6.22
C THR A 491 32.20 -18.36 -6.50
N SER A 492 31.38 -18.28 -5.44
CA SER A 492 29.94 -17.99 -5.49
C SER A 492 29.64 -16.68 -6.22
N ILE A 493 30.38 -15.61 -5.94
CA ILE A 493 30.13 -14.29 -6.52
C ILE A 493 30.52 -14.26 -8.00
N SER A 494 31.62 -14.92 -8.35
CA SER A 494 32.02 -15.11 -9.76
C SER A 494 30.91 -15.82 -10.54
N SER A 495 30.43 -16.95 -10.01
CA SER A 495 29.35 -17.72 -10.65
C SER A 495 28.03 -16.95 -10.75
N LEU A 496 27.68 -16.15 -9.74
CA LEU A 496 26.50 -15.27 -9.77
C LEU A 496 26.63 -14.20 -10.85
N PHE A 497 27.81 -13.58 -10.96
CA PHE A 497 28.07 -12.58 -11.98
C PHE A 497 28.04 -13.19 -13.38
N SER A 498 28.57 -14.39 -13.57
CA SER A 498 28.48 -15.13 -14.84
C SER A 498 27.03 -15.42 -15.24
N LEU A 499 26.19 -15.87 -14.28
CA LEU A 499 24.78 -16.14 -14.55
C LEU A 499 24.00 -14.85 -14.84
N LEU A 500 24.31 -13.76 -14.12
CA LEU A 500 23.77 -12.43 -14.38
C LEU A 500 24.16 -11.91 -15.76
N LEU A 501 25.43 -12.06 -16.13
CA LEU A 501 25.94 -11.71 -17.45
C LEU A 501 25.17 -12.45 -18.54
N GLN A 502 25.03 -13.78 -18.41
CA GLN A 502 24.29 -14.57 -19.38
C GLN A 502 22.82 -14.15 -19.47
N THR A 503 22.17 -13.95 -18.33
CA THR A 503 20.75 -13.52 -18.29
C THR A 503 20.59 -12.14 -18.92
N LEU A 504 21.44 -11.16 -18.58
CA LEU A 504 21.40 -9.83 -19.20
C LEU A 504 21.68 -9.88 -20.71
N LEU A 505 22.64 -10.69 -21.16
CA LEU A 505 22.89 -10.86 -22.60
C LEU A 505 21.71 -11.52 -23.33
N ASP A 506 20.98 -12.42 -22.68
CA ASP A 506 19.78 -13.06 -23.23
C ASP A 506 18.59 -12.09 -23.28
N CYS A 507 18.42 -11.27 -22.25
CA CYS A 507 17.32 -10.35 -22.13
C CYS A 507 17.52 -9.08 -22.99
N MET A 508 18.76 -8.58 -23.13
CA MET A 508 19.06 -7.32 -23.83
C MET A 508 19.25 -7.47 -25.35
N ARG A 509 18.80 -8.60 -25.90
CA ARG A 509 18.86 -8.88 -27.34
C ARG A 509 17.93 -7.98 -28.13
N LEU A 510 18.41 -7.52 -29.29
CA LEU A 510 17.57 -6.80 -30.24
C LEU A 510 16.38 -7.66 -30.69
N PRO A 511 15.16 -7.11 -30.81
CA PRO A 511 13.98 -7.87 -31.22
C PRO A 511 14.13 -8.43 -32.64
N GLU A 512 13.37 -9.48 -32.95
CA GLU A 512 13.43 -10.16 -34.25
C GLU A 512 12.96 -9.28 -35.43
N PHE A 513 12.19 -8.23 -35.14
CA PHE A 513 11.73 -7.25 -36.12
C PHE A 513 12.04 -5.83 -35.62
N PRO A 514 13.22 -5.28 -35.94
CA PRO A 514 13.67 -3.95 -35.49
C PRO A 514 12.96 -2.76 -36.20
N GLU A 515 11.75 -2.96 -36.73
CA GLU A 515 10.95 -1.90 -37.38
C GLU A 515 10.02 -1.16 -36.41
N ASP A 516 9.87 -1.65 -35.18
CA ASP A 516 9.07 -1.01 -34.13
C ASP A 516 9.90 0.02 -33.33
N GLU A 517 9.67 1.31 -33.59
CA GLU A 517 10.34 2.42 -32.89
C GLU A 517 10.06 2.43 -31.38
N GLU A 518 8.90 1.93 -30.94
CA GLU A 518 8.51 1.95 -29.53
C GLU A 518 9.29 0.87 -28.74
N ALA A 519 9.33 -0.36 -29.26
CA ALA A 519 10.11 -1.46 -28.68
C ALA A 519 11.62 -1.13 -28.64
N LEU A 520 12.15 -0.52 -29.71
CA LEU A 520 13.54 -0.07 -29.75
C LEU A 520 13.82 1.02 -28.69
N GLY A 521 12.89 1.96 -28.51
CA GLY A 521 12.97 2.99 -27.48
C GLY A 521 12.95 2.43 -26.06
N MET A 522 12.14 1.40 -25.79
CA MET A 522 12.11 0.72 -24.49
C MET A 522 13.42 -0.04 -24.22
N LEU A 523 13.93 -0.78 -25.22
CA LEU A 523 15.22 -1.50 -25.12
C LEU A 523 16.38 -0.53 -24.82
N GLN A 524 16.42 0.64 -25.47
CA GLN A 524 17.45 1.65 -25.21
C GLN A 524 17.40 2.19 -23.78
N ARG A 525 16.21 2.41 -23.22
CA ARG A 525 16.05 2.82 -21.82
C ARG A 525 16.52 1.71 -20.86
N ALA A 526 16.13 0.46 -21.11
CA ALA A 526 16.61 -0.67 -20.32
C ALA A 526 18.15 -0.81 -20.38
N ARG A 527 18.76 -0.59 -21.57
CA ARG A 527 20.22 -0.57 -21.74
C ARG A 527 20.88 0.51 -20.88
N HIS A 528 20.28 1.68 -20.79
CA HIS A 528 20.76 2.75 -19.93
C HIS A 528 20.73 2.41 -18.43
N GLU A 529 19.67 1.74 -17.96
CA GLU A 529 19.57 1.29 -16.57
C GLU A 529 20.58 0.17 -16.25
N VAL A 530 20.77 -0.77 -17.18
CA VAL A 530 21.82 -1.80 -17.03
C VAL A 530 23.21 -1.15 -16.97
N GLU A 531 23.50 -0.15 -17.81
CA GLU A 531 24.75 0.61 -17.75
C GLU A 531 24.99 1.26 -16.37
N ALA A 532 23.94 1.80 -15.74
CA ALA A 532 24.04 2.33 -14.39
C ALA A 532 24.36 1.23 -13.36
N ALA A 533 23.69 0.08 -13.45
CA ALA A 533 23.92 -1.07 -12.58
C ALA A 533 25.31 -1.71 -12.76
N LEU A 534 25.91 -1.63 -13.95
CA LEU A 534 27.24 -2.21 -14.24
C LEU A 534 28.39 -1.46 -13.55
N LYS A 535 28.26 -0.18 -13.24
CA LYS A 535 29.31 0.63 -12.58
C LYS A 535 29.81 0.04 -11.25
N PRO A 536 28.95 -0.27 -10.27
CA PRO A 536 29.40 -0.90 -9.03
C PRO A 536 30.00 -2.29 -9.25
N TRP A 537 29.49 -3.08 -10.21
CA TRP A 537 30.07 -4.37 -10.59
C TRP A 537 31.47 -4.24 -11.20
N ALA A 538 31.68 -3.27 -12.10
CA ALA A 538 32.99 -2.98 -12.69
C ALA A 538 34.02 -2.58 -11.62
N ALA A 539 33.59 -1.86 -10.59
CA ALA A 539 34.43 -1.45 -9.48
C ALA A 539 34.77 -2.59 -8.48
N LEU A 540 34.09 -3.73 -8.56
CA LEU A 540 34.35 -4.94 -7.77
C LEU A 540 35.38 -5.87 -8.41
N LEU A 541 35.77 -5.64 -9.66
CA LEU A 541 36.74 -6.47 -10.36
C LEU A 541 38.07 -6.53 -9.60
N THR A 542 38.39 -7.73 -9.12
CA THR A 542 39.70 -8.05 -8.54
C THR A 542 40.61 -8.64 -9.62
N ASN A 543 41.93 -8.66 -9.39
CA ASN A 543 42.92 -9.36 -10.25
C ASN A 543 42.78 -10.91 -10.23
N SER A 544 41.63 -11.44 -9.84
CA SER A 544 41.40 -12.89 -9.80
C SER A 544 41.25 -13.44 -11.22
N GLU A 545 42.01 -14.49 -11.55
CA GLU A 545 41.98 -15.12 -12.88
C GLU A 545 40.61 -15.71 -13.21
N THR A 546 39.83 -16.14 -12.22
CA THR A 546 38.49 -16.74 -12.44
C THR A 546 37.46 -15.71 -12.90
N TRP A 547 37.42 -14.55 -12.25
CA TRP A 547 36.54 -13.43 -12.60
C TRP A 547 36.82 -12.93 -14.01
N ILE A 548 38.10 -12.80 -14.34
CA ILE A 548 38.55 -12.39 -15.68
C ILE A 548 38.16 -13.47 -16.70
N ALA A 549 38.37 -14.75 -16.39
CA ALA A 549 38.04 -15.84 -17.32
C ALA A 549 36.54 -15.92 -17.64
N GLU A 550 35.66 -15.81 -16.64
CA GLU A 550 34.20 -15.85 -16.80
C GLU A 550 33.66 -14.60 -17.50
N LEU A 551 34.17 -13.41 -17.16
CA LEU A 551 33.78 -12.16 -17.82
C LEU A 551 34.05 -12.21 -19.33
N TRP A 552 35.18 -12.77 -19.76
CA TRP A 552 35.58 -12.81 -21.18
C TRP A 552 35.10 -14.05 -21.93
N GLU A 553 34.34 -14.96 -21.29
CA GLU A 553 33.83 -16.17 -21.95
C GLU A 553 32.85 -15.86 -23.10
N PRO A 554 31.85 -14.95 -22.96
CA PRO A 554 30.94 -14.63 -24.06
C PRO A 554 31.67 -14.02 -25.27
N LEU A 555 32.70 -13.21 -25.01
CA LEU A 555 33.52 -12.60 -26.06
C LEU A 555 34.32 -13.66 -26.83
N ARG A 556 34.86 -14.66 -26.13
CA ARG A 556 35.53 -15.82 -26.76
C ARG A 556 34.57 -16.67 -27.60
N ARG A 557 33.32 -16.88 -27.14
CA ARG A 557 32.30 -17.57 -27.95
C ARG A 557 31.99 -16.81 -29.25
N VAL A 558 31.94 -15.47 -29.20
CA VAL A 558 31.78 -14.64 -30.39
C VAL A 558 32.99 -14.76 -31.34
N GLU A 559 34.22 -14.79 -30.82
CA GLU A 559 35.43 -15.04 -31.61
C GLU A 559 35.42 -16.41 -32.30
N GLU A 560 34.95 -17.46 -31.62
CA GLU A 560 34.76 -18.79 -32.19
C GLU A 560 33.68 -18.80 -33.29
N LEU A 561 32.56 -18.12 -33.08
CA LEU A 561 31.49 -17.98 -34.08
C LEU A 561 31.98 -17.22 -35.32
N LEU A 562 32.70 -16.12 -35.14
CA LEU A 562 33.24 -15.31 -36.24
C LEU A 562 34.39 -16.00 -36.98
N SER A 563 35.25 -16.75 -36.29
CA SER A 563 36.33 -17.52 -36.93
C SER A 563 35.84 -18.76 -37.70
N GLY A 564 34.63 -19.25 -37.39
CA GLY A 564 33.94 -20.32 -38.12
C GLY A 564 33.32 -19.87 -39.46
N VAL A 565 33.09 -18.56 -39.65
CA VAL A 565 32.59 -17.98 -40.90
C VAL A 565 33.74 -17.93 -41.91
N LYS A 566 33.89 -18.99 -42.72
CA LYS A 566 34.87 -19.02 -43.81
C LYS A 566 34.38 -18.18 -45.00
N GLU A 567 35.29 -17.47 -45.65
CA GLU A 567 35.07 -16.67 -46.87
C GLU A 567 34.53 -17.46 -48.08
N GLU A 568 34.44 -18.79 -48.00
CA GLU A 568 34.01 -19.63 -49.12
C GLU A 568 32.50 -19.82 -49.07
N GLU A 569 31.83 -19.12 -50.00
CA GLU A 569 30.42 -19.26 -50.42
C GLU A 569 29.37 -18.56 -49.56
N GLY A 570 29.37 -17.22 -49.52
CA GLY A 570 28.14 -16.43 -49.44
C GLY A 570 27.20 -16.71 -48.26
N ASP A 571 27.66 -17.35 -47.20
CA ASP A 571 26.90 -17.56 -45.97
C ASP A 571 26.80 -16.22 -45.25
N PHE A 572 25.73 -15.49 -45.58
CA PHE A 572 25.33 -14.29 -44.85
C PHE A 572 25.20 -14.66 -43.37
N LEU A 573 25.80 -13.85 -42.48
CA LEU A 573 25.58 -13.91 -41.04
C LEU A 573 24.08 -14.11 -40.79
N THR A 574 23.71 -15.26 -40.23
CA THR A 574 22.31 -15.53 -39.91
C THR A 574 21.84 -14.46 -38.93
N PHE A 575 20.60 -14.00 -39.07
CA PHE A 575 20.02 -12.93 -38.23
C PHE A 575 20.26 -13.15 -36.72
N GLN A 576 20.18 -14.40 -36.26
CA GLN A 576 20.47 -14.79 -34.88
C GLN A 576 21.93 -14.55 -34.46
N VAL A 577 22.90 -14.82 -35.35
CA VAL A 577 24.32 -14.62 -35.08
C VAL A 577 24.66 -13.13 -35.01
N ALA A 578 24.08 -12.31 -35.90
CA ALA A 578 24.24 -10.85 -35.85
C ALA A 578 23.68 -10.26 -34.54
N ARG A 579 22.50 -10.73 -34.11
CA ARG A 579 21.89 -10.35 -32.83
C ARG A 579 22.77 -10.68 -31.62
N ASP A 580 23.35 -11.87 -31.61
CA ASP A 580 24.18 -12.32 -30.49
C ASP A 580 25.51 -11.55 -30.44
N ILE A 581 26.07 -11.18 -31.59
CA ILE A 581 27.28 -10.36 -31.67
C ILE A 581 27.04 -8.93 -31.18
N GLU A 582 25.94 -8.29 -31.61
CA GLU A 582 25.62 -6.89 -31.26
C GLU A 582 25.54 -6.68 -29.75
N VAL A 583 24.80 -7.54 -29.06
CA VAL A 583 24.51 -7.40 -27.62
C VAL A 583 25.77 -7.61 -26.79
N VAL A 584 26.60 -8.56 -27.22
CA VAL A 584 27.91 -8.81 -26.61
C VAL A 584 28.81 -7.59 -26.76
N ILE A 585 28.89 -6.99 -27.96
CA ILE A 585 29.70 -5.79 -28.20
C ILE A 585 29.20 -4.60 -27.38
N TRP A 586 27.88 -4.35 -27.38
CA TRP A 586 27.27 -3.29 -26.57
C TRP A 586 27.62 -3.47 -25.09
N PHE A 587 27.39 -4.66 -24.54
CA PHE A 587 27.63 -4.96 -23.13
C PHE A 587 29.10 -4.70 -22.75
N PHE A 588 30.05 -5.21 -23.54
CA PHE A 588 31.47 -5.00 -23.25
C PHE A 588 31.90 -3.54 -23.42
N GLY A 589 31.32 -2.81 -24.38
CA GLY A 589 31.53 -1.36 -24.52
C GLY A 589 31.04 -0.59 -23.29
N ALA A 590 29.81 -0.85 -22.86
CA ALA A 590 29.20 -0.30 -21.65
C ALA A 590 29.99 -0.64 -20.38
N PHE A 591 30.43 -1.88 -20.25
CA PHE A 591 31.23 -2.35 -19.13
C PHE A 591 32.61 -1.69 -19.07
N CYS A 592 33.30 -1.58 -20.22
CA CYS A 592 34.60 -0.90 -20.30
C CYS A 592 34.48 0.59 -19.97
N ALA A 593 33.41 1.26 -20.43
CA ALA A 593 33.14 2.66 -20.10
C ALA A 593 32.85 2.87 -18.60
N SER A 594 32.41 1.81 -17.90
CA SER A 594 32.09 1.83 -16.48
C SER A 594 33.28 1.51 -15.56
N LEU A 595 34.45 1.20 -16.12
CA LEU A 595 35.67 0.97 -15.33
C LEU A 595 36.18 2.27 -14.69
N PRO A 596 36.60 2.25 -13.41
CA PRO A 596 37.07 3.46 -12.72
C PRO A 596 38.38 4.01 -13.32
N GLU A 597 38.39 5.30 -13.67
CA GLU A 597 39.58 6.01 -14.13
C GLU A 597 40.68 6.00 -13.05
N GLY A 598 41.79 5.31 -13.31
CA GLY A 598 42.97 5.29 -12.43
C GLY A 598 43.17 4.02 -11.58
N GLN A 599 42.28 3.03 -11.64
CA GLN A 599 42.57 1.65 -11.20
C GLN A 599 42.40 0.66 -12.35
N PRO A 600 43.27 0.65 -13.39
CA PRO A 600 43.41 -0.55 -14.16
C PRO A 600 44.09 -1.56 -13.25
N SER A 601 43.36 -2.58 -12.83
CA SER A 601 44.01 -3.85 -12.60
C SER A 601 44.65 -4.19 -13.97
N HIS A 602 45.98 -3.99 -14.09
CA HIS A 602 46.70 -4.06 -15.38
C HIS A 602 46.30 -5.31 -16.18
N ALA A 603 46.02 -6.41 -15.48
CA ALA A 603 45.57 -7.68 -16.04
C ALA A 603 44.18 -7.64 -16.69
N ALA A 604 43.17 -6.99 -16.09
CA ALA A 604 41.82 -6.95 -16.68
C ALA A 604 41.77 -6.05 -17.93
N ALA A 605 42.46 -4.91 -17.89
CA ALA A 605 42.60 -4.01 -19.04
C ALA A 605 43.43 -4.65 -20.18
N GLU A 606 44.50 -5.39 -19.84
CA GLU A 606 45.28 -6.15 -20.82
C GLU A 606 44.53 -7.36 -21.38
N ALA A 607 43.68 -8.02 -20.58
CA ALA A 607 42.81 -9.10 -21.06
C ALA A 607 41.72 -8.56 -21.99
N ALA A 608 41.08 -7.44 -21.62
CA ALA A 608 40.13 -6.72 -22.45
C ALA A 608 40.76 -6.31 -23.79
N SER A 609 41.92 -5.65 -23.72
CA SER A 609 42.64 -5.18 -24.91
C SER A 609 43.03 -6.35 -25.82
N ARG A 610 43.48 -7.48 -25.26
CA ARG A 610 43.79 -8.69 -26.04
C ARG A 610 42.54 -9.26 -26.73
N ALA A 611 41.45 -9.45 -25.99
CA ALA A 611 40.23 -10.04 -26.55
C ALA A 611 39.52 -9.11 -27.57
N ILE A 612 39.62 -7.79 -27.39
CA ILE A 612 39.12 -6.83 -28.38
C ILE A 612 40.02 -6.83 -29.62
N SER A 613 41.35 -6.93 -29.44
CA SER A 613 42.30 -6.94 -30.56
C SER A 613 42.21 -8.19 -31.44
N SER A 614 41.79 -9.34 -30.89
CA SER A 614 41.53 -10.56 -31.67
C SER A 614 40.27 -10.47 -32.52
N ILE A 615 39.23 -9.79 -32.02
CA ILE A 615 37.93 -9.67 -32.71
C ILE A 615 37.91 -8.51 -33.70
N ALA A 616 38.65 -7.43 -33.44
CA ALA A 616 38.75 -6.24 -34.30
C ALA A 616 38.89 -6.52 -35.81
N PRO A 617 39.77 -7.43 -36.29
CA PRO A 617 39.87 -7.74 -37.72
C PRO A 617 38.63 -8.46 -38.29
N GLN A 618 37.90 -9.22 -37.47
CA GLN A 618 36.70 -9.96 -37.87
C GLN A 618 35.44 -9.08 -37.89
N LEU A 619 35.42 -7.98 -37.12
CA LEU A 619 34.33 -6.99 -37.14
C LEU A 619 34.16 -6.31 -38.51
N ALA A 620 35.20 -6.28 -39.35
CA ALA A 620 35.11 -5.78 -40.72
C ALA A 620 34.10 -6.58 -41.59
N HIS A 621 33.75 -7.81 -41.20
CA HIS A 621 32.72 -8.60 -41.85
C HIS A 621 31.28 -8.14 -41.50
N LEU A 622 31.08 -7.39 -40.41
CA LEU A 622 29.77 -6.81 -40.05
C LEU A 622 29.37 -5.64 -40.96
N ASP A 623 30.34 -4.96 -41.60
CA ASP A 623 30.05 -3.94 -42.63
C ASP A 623 29.28 -4.49 -43.84
N ALA A 624 29.29 -5.82 -44.02
CA ALA A 624 28.55 -6.54 -45.04
C ALA A 624 27.15 -7.00 -44.58
N ALA A 625 26.74 -6.73 -43.34
CA ALA A 625 25.41 -7.08 -42.82
C ALA A 625 24.30 -6.26 -43.50
N LEU A 626 23.12 -6.87 -43.66
CA LEU A 626 21.92 -6.22 -44.22
C LEU A 626 21.38 -5.15 -43.23
N PRO A 627 20.92 -3.97 -43.72
CA PRO A 627 20.16 -3.04 -42.90
C PRO A 627 18.93 -3.75 -42.33
N PRO A 628 18.61 -3.60 -41.03
CA PRO A 628 19.03 -2.51 -40.14
C PRO A 628 20.25 -2.79 -39.24
N TRP A 629 20.83 -4.00 -39.25
CA TRP A 629 21.96 -4.40 -38.38
C TRP A 629 23.28 -3.69 -38.64
N ARG A 630 23.40 -3.08 -39.82
CA ARG A 630 24.56 -2.28 -40.20
C ARG A 630 24.60 -0.92 -39.50
N ALA A 631 23.44 -0.37 -39.16
CA ALA A 631 23.32 0.90 -38.43
C ALA A 631 23.46 0.64 -36.93
#